data_AF-A0A1A3PS30-F1
#
_entry.id   AF-A0A1A3PS30-F1
#
_cell.length_a   1.000
_cell.length_b   1.000
_cell.length_c   1.000
_cell.angle_alpha   90.00
_cell.angle_beta   90.00
_cell.angle_gamma   90.00
#
_symmetry.space_group_name_H-M   'P 1'
#
loop_
_entity.id
_entity.type
_entity.pdbx_description
1 polymer ?
#
loop_
_entity_poly.entity_id
_entity_poly.type
_entity_poly.pdbx_seq_one_letter_code
_entity_poly.pdbx_strand_id
1 'polypeptide(L)'
;MASRSGNGVDPSGWLVVDPSGQPYSWYGFDLASDDQAAWHKFESDAGLRAQLAAAGWTIRAGSGVELALGHNRGVSVRVSA
;
A
#
# COMPACT_ATOMS: atom_id res chain seq x y z
N MET A 1 -14.76 -31.80 -9.30
CA MET A 1 -14.37 -31.32 -7.96
C MET A 1 -14.63 -29.82 -7.92
N ALA A 2 -15.73 -29.41 -7.32
CA ALA A 2 -16.06 -28.00 -7.11
C ALA A 2 -15.50 -27.54 -5.75
N SER A 3 -15.19 -26.24 -5.66
CA SER A 3 -15.03 -25.41 -4.44
C SER A 3 -13.64 -24.78 -4.26
N ARG A 4 -13.49 -23.59 -4.85
CA ARG A 4 -12.85 -22.45 -4.19
C ARG A 4 -13.73 -21.22 -4.40
N SER A 5 -14.82 -21.15 -3.64
CA SER A 5 -15.47 -19.87 -3.35
C SER A 5 -14.64 -19.17 -2.29
N GLY A 6 -13.64 -18.43 -2.73
CA GLY A 6 -12.99 -17.41 -1.93
C GLY A 6 -12.91 -16.18 -2.80
N ASN A 7 -13.49 -15.06 -2.34
CA ASN A 7 -13.38 -13.76 -3.00
C ASN A 7 -11.90 -13.48 -3.32
N GLY A 8 -11.50 -13.71 -4.57
CA GLY A 8 -10.11 -13.63 -5.02
C GLY A 8 -9.73 -12.18 -5.24
N VAL A 9 -9.54 -11.43 -4.16
CA VAL A 9 -8.65 -10.27 -4.22
C VAL A 9 -7.24 -10.84 -4.18
N ASP A 10 -6.52 -10.79 -5.30
CA ASP A 10 -5.08 -11.02 -5.27
C ASP A 10 -4.50 -10.06 -4.21
N PRO A 11 -3.92 -10.58 -3.11
CA PRO A 11 -3.35 -9.72 -2.09
C PRO A 11 -2.09 -9.02 -2.62
N SER A 12 -1.64 -9.33 -3.83
CA SER A 12 -0.40 -8.82 -4.40
C SER A 12 -0.66 -7.52 -5.15
N GLY A 13 0.04 -6.48 -4.74
CA GLY A 13 -0.01 -5.15 -5.34
C GLY A 13 1.20 -4.31 -4.97
N TRP A 14 1.06 -3.01 -5.09
CA TRP A 14 2.06 -2.01 -4.77
C TRP A 14 1.63 -1.19 -3.56
N LEU A 15 2.46 -1.21 -2.53
CA LEU A 15 2.24 -0.46 -1.30
C LEU A 15 3.06 0.82 -1.35
N VAL A 16 2.38 1.95 -1.14
CA VAL A 16 3.01 3.24 -0.87
C VAL A 16 3.31 3.30 0.62
N VAL A 17 4.56 3.55 0.96
CA VAL A 17 5.05 3.64 2.35
C VAL A 17 5.58 5.04 2.60
N ASP A 18 5.10 5.65 3.67
CA ASP A 18 5.54 6.99 4.07
C ASP A 18 6.98 6.96 4.65
N PRO A 19 7.62 8.13 4.87
CA PRO A 19 8.99 8.20 5.38
C PRO A 19 9.18 7.62 6.79
N SER A 20 8.09 7.43 7.56
CA SER A 20 8.13 6.77 8.87
C SER A 20 8.06 5.24 8.78
N GLY A 21 7.95 4.70 7.55
CA GLY A 21 7.83 3.28 7.29
C GLY A 21 6.40 2.75 7.41
N GLN A 22 5.40 3.63 7.52
CA GLN A 22 4.01 3.20 7.64
C GLN A 22 3.34 3.05 6.28
N PRO A 23 2.55 1.99 6.06
CA PRO A 23 1.70 1.86 4.88
C PRO A 23 0.72 3.03 4.77
N TYR A 24 0.74 3.73 3.63
CA TYR A 24 -0.11 4.89 3.37
C TYR A 24 -1.23 4.59 2.36
N SER A 25 -0.91 3.90 1.27
CA SER A 25 -1.87 3.52 0.22
C SER A 25 -1.47 2.20 -0.43
N TRP A 26 -2.40 1.54 -1.11
CA TRP A 26 -2.17 0.28 -1.83
C TRP A 26 -2.89 0.29 -3.19
N TYR A 27 -2.20 -0.21 -4.22
CA TYR A 27 -2.76 -0.39 -5.56
C TYR A 27 -2.62 -1.85 -5.99
N GLY A 28 -3.73 -2.49 -6.36
CA GLY A 28 -3.71 -3.82 -6.97
C GLY A 28 -2.98 -3.83 -8.30
N PHE A 29 -2.46 -5.00 -8.71
CA PHE A 29 -1.74 -5.13 -9.97
C PHE A 29 -2.60 -4.85 -11.21
N ASP A 30 -3.93 -4.92 -11.10
CA ASP A 30 -4.88 -4.48 -12.12
C ASP A 30 -4.85 -2.96 -12.35
N LEU A 31 -4.47 -2.18 -11.33
CA LEU A 31 -4.36 -0.72 -11.41
C LEU A 31 -2.94 -0.23 -11.73
N ALA A 32 -1.93 -1.01 -11.37
CA ALA A 32 -0.52 -0.71 -11.59
C ALA A 32 0.29 -1.99 -11.82
N SER A 33 0.75 -2.18 -13.06
CA SER A 33 1.52 -3.36 -13.47
C SER A 33 2.91 -3.47 -12.83
N ASP A 34 3.48 -2.34 -12.42
CA ASP A 34 4.85 -2.19 -11.94
C ASP A 34 4.97 -1.00 -10.97
N ASP A 35 6.14 -0.84 -10.34
CA ASP A 35 6.38 0.20 -9.34
C ASP A 35 6.30 1.62 -9.94
N GLN A 36 6.68 1.81 -11.21
CA GLN A 36 6.59 3.11 -11.87
C GLN A 36 5.14 3.48 -12.16
N ALA A 37 4.34 2.51 -12.61
CA ALA A 37 2.90 2.69 -12.77
C ALA A 37 2.22 3.02 -11.42
N ALA A 38 2.64 2.37 -10.34
CA ALA A 38 2.13 2.66 -9.00
C ALA A 38 2.53 4.07 -8.51
N TRP A 39 3.77 4.50 -8.78
CA TRP A 39 4.21 5.88 -8.51
C TRP A 39 3.37 6.89 -9.26
N HIS A 40 3.11 6.64 -10.54
CA HIS A 40 2.30 7.53 -11.36
C HIS A 40 0.82 7.56 -10.94
N LYS A 41 0.30 6.45 -10.42
CA LYS A 41 -1.05 6.41 -9.81
C LYS A 41 -1.13 7.14 -8.49
N PHE A 42 -0.07 7.06 -7.67
CA PHE A 42 0.00 7.78 -6.40
C PHE A 42 0.12 9.28 -6.61
N GLU A 43 1.01 9.70 -7.51
CA GLU A 43 1.20 11.10 -7.87
C GLU A 43 1.52 11.22 -9.37
N SER A 44 0.66 11.92 -10.10
CA SER A 44 0.80 12.07 -11.54
C SER A 44 1.90 13.06 -11.94
N ASP A 45 2.12 14.09 -11.12
CA ASP A 45 3.14 15.11 -11.37
C ASP A 45 4.55 14.56 -11.14
N ALA A 46 5.43 14.75 -12.12
CA ALA A 46 6.79 14.24 -12.04
C ALA A 46 7.67 14.99 -11.02
N GLY A 47 7.44 16.30 -10.86
CA GLY A 47 8.19 17.13 -9.92
C GLY A 47 7.83 16.80 -8.47
N LEU A 48 6.55 16.58 -8.19
CA LEU A 48 6.06 16.22 -6.86
C LEU A 48 6.46 14.78 -6.51
N ARG A 49 6.43 13.83 -7.45
CA ARG A 49 6.99 12.49 -7.24
C ARG A 49 8.46 12.53 -6.84
N ALA A 50 9.27 13.31 -7.54
CA ALA A 50 10.69 13.44 -7.22
C ALA A 50 10.90 14.02 -5.81
N GLN A 51 10.08 14.99 -5.41
CA GLN A 51 10.10 15.55 -4.05
C GLN A 51 9.69 14.53 -2.99
N LEU A 52 8.64 13.73 -3.23
CA LEU A 52 8.20 12.67 -2.32
C LEU A 52 9.28 11.60 -2.15
N ALA A 53 9.87 11.14 -3.26
CA ALA A 53 10.97 10.18 -3.22
C ALA A 53 12.18 10.74 -2.45
N ALA A 54 12.54 12.01 -2.68
CA ALA A 54 13.60 12.69 -1.93
C ALA A 54 13.26 12.86 -0.44
N ALA A 55 11.99 12.99 -0.10
CA ALA A 55 11.50 13.04 1.28
C ALA A 55 11.43 11.66 1.96
N GLY A 56 11.79 10.57 1.25
CA GLY A 56 11.86 9.22 1.81
C GLY A 56 10.61 8.36 1.59
N TRP A 57 9.66 8.80 0.78
CA TRP A 57 8.53 7.95 0.38
C TRP A 57 9.01 6.84 -0.54
N THR A 58 8.42 5.65 -0.38
CA THR A 58 8.79 4.47 -1.18
C THR A 58 7.58 3.72 -1.71
N ILE A 59 7.80 2.98 -2.80
CA ILE A 59 6.86 2.00 -3.32
C ILE A 59 7.53 0.64 -3.30
N ARG A 60 6.82 -0.38 -2.81
CA ARG A 60 7.30 -1.77 -2.77
C ARG A 60 6.15 -2.74 -3.04
N ALA A 61 6.50 -3.95 -3.45
CA ALA A 61 5.52 -5.04 -3.53
C ALA A 61 4.94 -5.33 -2.12
N GLY A 62 3.62 -5.42 -2.01
CA GLY A 62 2.93 -5.64 -0.75
C GLY A 62 1.44 -5.85 -0.94
N SER A 63 0.70 -5.92 0.17
CA SER A 63 -0.72 -6.26 0.18
C SER A 63 -1.62 -5.22 0.82
N GLY A 64 -2.89 -5.18 0.37
CA GLY A 64 -3.92 -4.37 1.02
C GLY A 64 -4.15 -4.77 2.49
N VAL A 65 -3.82 -6.02 2.84
CA VAL A 65 -3.84 -6.49 4.24
C VAL A 65 -2.77 -5.78 5.09
N GLU A 66 -1.56 -5.59 4.57
CA GLU A 66 -0.52 -4.82 5.27
C GLU A 66 -0.96 -3.38 5.52
N LEU A 67 -1.63 -2.74 4.54
CA LEU A 67 -2.23 -1.42 4.71
C LEU A 67 -3.27 -1.40 5.84
N ALA A 68 -4.19 -2.37 5.84
CA ALA A 68 -5.24 -2.47 6.86
C ALA A 68 -4.67 -2.74 8.27
N LEU A 69 -3.63 -3.57 8.38
CA LEU A 69 -2.97 -3.87 9.65
C LEU A 69 -2.11 -2.70 10.15
N GLY A 70 -1.47 -1.95 9.25
CA GLY A 70 -0.74 -0.73 9.58
C GLY A 70 -1.65 0.31 10.23
N HIS A 71 -2.84 0.53 9.65
CA HIS A 71 -3.87 1.40 10.23
C HIS A 71 -4.34 0.94 11.62
N ASN A 72 -4.47 -0.37 11.84
CA ASN A 72 -4.92 -0.91 13.13
C ASN A 72 -3.85 -0.84 14.24
N ARG A 73 -2.55 -0.71 13.91
CA ARG A 73 -1.49 -0.53 14.92
C ARG A 73 -1.48 0.84 15.57
N GLY A 74 -2.22 1.81 15.03
CA GLY A 74 -2.47 3.12 15.67
C GLY A 74 -3.56 3.09 16.76
N VAL A 75 -4.39 2.04 16.82
CA VAL A 75 -5.42 1.89 17.85
C VAL A 75 -4.85 1.12 19.04
N SER A 76 -4.09 1.81 19.89
CA SER A 76 -3.81 1.29 21.23
C SER A 76 -5.11 1.32 22.05
N VAL A 77 -5.89 0.24 22.00
CA VAL A 77 -6.91 -0.01 23.04
C VAL A 77 -6.14 -0.26 24.35
N ARG A 78 -6.01 0.77 25.16
CA ARG A 78 -5.69 0.61 26.58
C ARG A 78 -6.95 0.07 27.26
N VAL A 79 -7.03 -1.25 27.44
CA VAL A 79 -7.93 -1.81 28.45
C VAL A 79 -7.25 -1.57 29.79
N SER A 80 -7.68 -0.54 30.51
CA SER A 80 -7.42 -0.43 31.93
C SER A 80 -8.36 -1.41 32.64
N ALA A 81 -7.78 -2.43 33.28
CA ALA A 81 -8.46 -3.27 34.27
C ALA A 81 -8.50 -2.57 35.63
#